data_AF-A0A4R4RVH1-F1
#
_entry.id   AF-A0A4R4RVH1-F1
#
_cell.length_a   1.000
_cell.length_b   1.000
_cell.length_c   1.000
_cell.angle_alpha   90.00
_cell.angle_beta   90.00
_cell.angle_gamma   90.00
#
_symmetry.space_group_name_H-M   'P 1'
#
loop_
_entity.id
_entity.type
_entity.pdbx_description
1 polymer ?
#
loop_
_entity_poly.entity_id
_entity_poly.type
_entity_poly.pdbx_seq_one_letter_code
_entity_poly.pdbx_strand_id
1 'polypeptide(L)'
;MSAAKRKGTAAETAVVNYLRTQGWPHAERRALNGVLDRGDVAGVVGTVVEVKDQARTELAAWLDETARETENDGAAYGVVWHKRRGKGSPADWYVSMSGATFARLLADALGIGNTEVSGG
;
A
#
# COMPACT_ATOMS: atom_id res chain seq x y z
N MET A 1 21.10 -14.16 -3.47
CA MET A 1 20.00 -13.17 -3.60
C MET A 1 20.27 -12.29 -4.83
N SER A 2 19.32 -12.16 -5.77
CA SER A 2 19.51 -11.38 -7.01
C SER A 2 19.55 -9.87 -6.76
N ALA A 3 20.09 -9.10 -7.71
CA ALA A 3 20.12 -7.63 -7.61
C ALA A 3 18.70 -7.03 -7.55
N ALA A 4 17.77 -7.56 -8.35
CA ALA A 4 16.37 -7.16 -8.33
C ALA A 4 15.73 -7.42 -6.96
N LYS A 5 15.95 -8.61 -6.37
CA LYS A 5 15.41 -8.94 -5.04
C LYS A 5 15.98 -8.05 -3.94
N ARG A 6 17.29 -7.73 -3.98
CA ARG A 6 17.90 -6.76 -3.05
C ARG A 6 17.29 -5.37 -3.19
N LYS A 7 17.04 -4.93 -4.43
CA LYS A 7 16.44 -3.61 -4.72
C LYS A 7 15.02 -3.51 -4.17
N GLY A 8 14.18 -4.52 -4.41
CA GLY A 8 12.83 -4.60 -3.84
C GLY A 8 12.86 -4.56 -2.32
N THR A 9 13.65 -5.46 -1.71
CA THR A 9 13.84 -5.52 -0.26
C THR A 9 14.29 -4.19 0.35
N ALA A 10 15.19 -3.45 -0.32
CA ALA A 10 15.62 -2.13 0.14
C ALA A 10 14.50 -1.08 0.04
N ALA A 11 13.69 -1.12 -1.03
CA ALA A 11 12.56 -0.21 -1.20
C ALA A 11 11.45 -0.47 -0.16
N GLU A 12 11.06 -1.73 0.04
CA GLU A 12 10.11 -2.15 1.07
C GLU A 12 10.58 -1.70 2.47
N THR A 13 11.86 -1.91 2.77
CA THR A 13 12.46 -1.49 4.06
C THR A 13 12.41 0.02 4.24
N ALA A 14 12.67 0.79 3.18
CA ALA A 14 12.59 2.25 3.23
C ALA A 14 11.16 2.72 3.55
N VAL A 15 10.14 2.16 2.89
CA VAL A 15 8.73 2.49 3.13
C VAL A 15 8.32 2.15 4.56
N VAL A 16 8.67 0.97 5.07
CA VAL A 16 8.39 0.58 6.46
C VAL A 16 9.03 1.53 7.45
N ASN A 17 10.31 1.85 7.28
CA ASN A 17 11.00 2.78 8.16
C ASN A 17 10.35 4.16 8.14
N TYR A 18 9.97 4.65 6.95
CA TYR A 18 9.24 5.90 6.82
C TYR A 18 7.91 5.86 7.57
N LEU A 19 7.06 4.85 7.33
CA LEU A 19 5.78 4.67 8.03
C LEU A 19 5.95 4.67 9.56
N ARG A 20 6.97 3.99 10.09
CA ARG A 20 7.27 4.03 11.53
C ARG A 20 7.55 5.44 12.04
N THR A 21 8.27 6.26 11.27
CA THR A 21 8.48 7.68 11.63
C THR A 21 7.20 8.52 11.56
N GLN A 22 6.19 8.08 10.80
CA GLN A 22 4.90 8.76 10.65
C GLN A 22 3.84 8.26 11.63
N GLY A 23 4.22 7.49 12.66
CA GLY A 23 3.30 7.02 13.70
C GLY A 23 2.64 5.68 13.42
N TRP A 24 3.19 4.87 12.50
CA TRP A 24 2.77 3.48 12.27
C TRP A 24 3.76 2.50 12.92
N PRO A 25 3.74 2.33 14.26
CA PRO A 25 4.77 1.57 14.98
C PRO A 25 4.82 0.09 14.59
N HIS A 26 3.69 -0.47 14.16
CA HIS A 26 3.56 -1.86 13.77
C HIS A 26 3.87 -2.11 12.29
N ALA A 27 4.24 -1.08 11.53
CA ALA A 27 4.60 -1.27 10.13
C ALA A 27 5.77 -2.26 10.01
N GLU A 28 5.62 -3.27 9.16
CA GLU A 28 6.64 -4.28 8.90
C GLU A 28 6.53 -4.83 7.48
N ARG A 29 7.60 -5.44 6.99
CA ARG A 29 7.57 -6.13 5.70
C ARG A 29 6.90 -7.49 5.89
N ARG A 30 5.98 -7.87 4.99
CA ARG A 30 5.43 -9.22 5.01
C ARG A 30 6.51 -10.22 4.60
N ALA A 31 6.61 -11.31 5.35
CA ALA A 31 7.40 -12.46 4.93
C ALA A 31 6.65 -13.21 3.82
N LEU A 32 7.38 -13.71 2.82
CA LEU A 32 6.88 -14.46 1.65
C LEU A 32 6.18 -15.80 1.99
N ASN A 33 5.88 -16.07 3.26
CA ASN A 33 5.50 -17.40 3.76
C ASN A 33 3.98 -17.63 3.85
N GLY A 34 3.17 -16.74 3.26
CA GLY A 34 1.71 -16.92 3.17
C GLY A 34 1.30 -17.67 1.90
N VAL A 35 0.23 -18.46 1.97
CA VAL A 35 -0.39 -19.12 0.81
C VAL A 35 -1.06 -18.11 -0.13
N LEU A 36 -1.44 -16.93 0.40
CA LEU A 36 -2.06 -15.83 -0.33
C LEU A 36 -1.17 -14.60 -0.25
N ASP A 37 -1.01 -13.93 -1.39
CA ASP A 37 -0.36 -12.64 -1.46
C ASP A 37 -1.27 -11.56 -0.89
N ARG A 38 -0.71 -10.73 0.00
CA ARG A 38 -1.41 -9.72 0.80
C ARG A 38 -0.65 -8.37 0.77
N GLY A 39 0.23 -8.21 -0.21
CA GLY A 39 1.09 -7.06 -0.42
C GLY A 39 2.35 -7.04 0.45
N ASP A 40 3.22 -6.08 0.17
CA ASP A 40 4.57 -5.98 0.75
C ASP A 40 4.65 -5.52 2.21
N VAL A 41 3.72 -4.67 2.66
CA VAL A 41 3.76 -4.05 4.00
C VAL A 41 2.54 -4.44 4.83
N ALA A 42 2.78 -4.85 6.07
CA ALA A 42 1.77 -5.08 7.11
C ALA A 42 1.83 -3.96 8.17
N GLY A 43 0.87 -3.98 9.13
CA GLY A 43 0.81 -3.00 10.22
C GLY A 43 0.15 -1.67 9.88
N VAL A 44 -0.36 -1.53 8.65
CA VAL A 44 -1.26 -0.44 8.20
C VAL A 44 -2.66 -1.02 8.12
N VAL A 45 -3.42 -0.94 9.22
CA VAL A 45 -4.70 -1.64 9.35
C VAL A 45 -5.69 -1.22 8.26
N GLY A 46 -6.32 -2.21 7.63
CA GLY A 46 -7.34 -2.01 6.59
C GLY A 46 -6.79 -1.59 5.22
N THR A 47 -5.46 -1.55 5.05
CA THR A 47 -4.82 -1.12 3.80
C THR A 47 -3.75 -2.12 3.35
N VAL A 48 -3.87 -2.60 2.12
CA VAL A 48 -2.78 -3.27 1.41
C VAL A 48 -1.86 -2.22 0.80
N VAL A 49 -0.56 -2.36 1.03
CA VAL A 49 0.47 -1.47 0.49
C VAL A 49 1.48 -2.30 -0.28
N GLU A 50 1.53 -2.08 -1.58
CA GLU A 50 2.44 -2.73 -2.51
C GLU A 50 3.56 -1.78 -2.94
N VAL A 51 4.82 -2.21 -2.87
CA VAL A 51 5.99 -1.33 -3.04
C VAL A 51 6.73 -1.62 -4.34
N LYS A 52 6.81 -0.64 -5.24
CA LYS A 52 7.52 -0.79 -6.53
C LYS A 52 8.74 0.12 -6.65
N ASP A 53 9.90 -0.46 -6.92
CA ASP A 53 11.10 0.26 -7.38
C ASP A 53 11.50 -0.26 -8.78
N GLN A 54 10.76 0.16 -9.81
CA GLN A 54 10.98 -0.20 -11.20
C GLN A 54 11.33 1.02 -12.06
N ALA A 55 12.10 0.82 -13.12
CA ALA A 55 12.52 1.91 -14.02
C ALA A 55 11.40 2.35 -14.96
N ARG A 56 10.58 1.40 -15.42
CA ARG A 56 9.36 1.63 -16.18
C ARG A 56 8.18 1.64 -15.23
N THR A 57 7.30 2.60 -15.41
CA THR A 57 6.04 2.68 -14.68
C THR A 57 4.99 1.83 -15.39
N GLU A 58 4.39 0.87 -14.67
CA GLU A 58 3.35 -0.05 -15.19
C GLU A 58 2.11 -0.01 -14.29
N LEU A 59 1.53 1.19 -14.08
CA LEU A 59 0.46 1.41 -13.11
C LEU A 59 -0.74 0.47 -13.27
N ALA A 60 -1.15 0.17 -14.51
CA ALA A 60 -2.29 -0.73 -14.73
C ALA A 60 -2.03 -2.11 -14.11
N ALA A 61 -0.92 -2.74 -14.47
CA ALA A 61 -0.55 -4.05 -13.94
C ALA A 61 -0.35 -4.04 -12.42
N TRP A 62 0.27 -2.98 -11.88
CA TRP A 62 0.48 -2.87 -10.43
C TRP A 62 -0.83 -2.68 -9.67
N LEU A 63 -1.76 -1.86 -10.19
CA LEU A 63 -3.06 -1.64 -9.55
C LEU A 63 -3.95 -2.87 -9.64
N ASP A 64 -3.90 -3.63 -10.73
CA ASP A 64 -4.64 -4.91 -10.88
C ASP A 64 -4.10 -5.99 -9.93
N GLU A 65 -2.80 -5.98 -9.66
CA GLU A 65 -2.16 -6.84 -8.65
C GLU A 65 -2.59 -6.46 -7.23
N THR A 66 -2.43 -5.19 -6.87
CA THR A 66 -2.82 -4.69 -5.54
C THR A 66 -4.32 -4.84 -5.29
N ALA A 67 -5.19 -4.72 -6.30
CA ALA A 67 -6.62 -4.98 -6.16
C ALA A 67 -6.90 -6.43 -5.73
N ARG A 68 -6.25 -7.42 -6.36
CA ARG A 68 -6.37 -8.84 -5.99
C ARG A 68 -5.85 -9.11 -4.57
N GLU A 69 -4.73 -8.50 -4.19
CA GLU A 69 -4.20 -8.61 -2.82
C GLU A 69 -5.12 -7.98 -1.78
N THR A 70 -5.75 -6.85 -2.11
CA THR A 70 -6.73 -6.16 -1.26
C THR A 70 -7.92 -7.07 -0.99
N GLU A 71 -8.43 -7.75 -2.03
CA GLU A 71 -9.48 -8.76 -1.91
C GLU A 71 -9.03 -9.94 -1.03
N ASN A 72 -7.81 -10.46 -1.25
CA ASN A 72 -7.25 -11.58 -0.47
C ASN A 72 -7.02 -11.26 1.02
N ASP A 73 -6.65 -10.02 1.34
CA ASP A 73 -6.42 -9.55 2.72
C ASP A 73 -7.73 -9.07 3.39
N GLY A 74 -8.83 -8.94 2.62
CA GLY A 74 -10.08 -8.36 3.09
C GLY A 74 -9.95 -6.88 3.49
N ALA A 75 -8.98 -6.18 2.90
CA ALA A 75 -8.68 -4.78 3.21
C ALA A 75 -9.69 -3.84 2.54
N ALA A 76 -9.90 -2.67 3.15
CA ALA A 76 -10.78 -1.65 2.59
C ALA A 76 -10.11 -0.90 1.42
N TYR A 77 -8.79 -0.79 1.46
CA TYR A 77 -7.99 -0.04 0.50
C TYR A 77 -6.78 -0.83 0.02
N GLY A 78 -6.41 -0.58 -1.23
CA GLY A 78 -5.18 -1.07 -1.86
C GLY A 78 -4.44 0.08 -2.50
N VAL A 79 -3.15 0.23 -2.20
CA VAL A 79 -2.32 1.30 -2.74
C VAL A 79 -0.97 0.77 -3.25
N VAL A 80 -0.48 1.37 -4.32
CA VAL A 80 0.87 1.16 -4.83
C VAL A 80 1.74 2.34 -4.40
N TRP A 81 2.74 2.08 -3.56
CA TRP A 81 3.77 3.05 -3.17
C TRP A 81 5.02 2.83 -4.01
N HIS A 82 5.19 3.64 -5.06
CA HIS A 82 6.26 3.42 -6.04
C HIS A 82 7.27 4.56 -6.11
N LYS A 83 8.54 4.17 -6.22
CA LYS A 83 9.68 5.08 -6.13
C LYS A 83 9.66 6.14 -7.22
N ARG A 84 9.77 7.40 -6.80
CA ARG A 84 10.01 8.51 -7.71
C ARG A 84 11.49 8.58 -8.07
N ARG A 85 11.80 8.47 -9.36
CA ARG A 85 13.18 8.55 -9.86
C ARG A 85 13.87 9.83 -9.38
N GLY A 86 15.09 9.67 -8.85
CA GLY A 86 15.89 10.78 -8.30
C GLY A 86 15.51 11.21 -6.87
N LYS A 87 14.57 10.52 -6.21
CA LYS A 87 14.19 10.81 -4.83
C LYS A 87 14.56 9.66 -3.89
N GLY A 88 15.34 10.00 -2.85
CA GLY A 88 15.81 9.04 -1.85
C GLY A 88 14.79 8.74 -0.75
N SER A 89 13.93 9.70 -0.42
CA SER A 89 12.93 9.57 0.65
C SER A 89 11.61 9.00 0.12
N PRO A 90 11.02 7.98 0.78
CA PRO A 90 9.67 7.50 0.48
C PRO A 90 8.58 8.57 0.61
N ALA A 91 8.83 9.63 1.38
CA ALA A 91 7.92 10.79 1.49
C ALA A 91 7.72 11.50 0.13
N ASP A 92 8.72 11.43 -0.76
CA ASP A 92 8.69 12.07 -2.08
C ASP A 92 8.27 11.10 -3.20
N TRP A 93 7.94 9.86 -2.84
CA TRP A 93 7.50 8.84 -3.79
C TRP A 93 6.03 9.02 -4.12
N TYR A 94 5.55 8.26 -5.11
CA TYR A 94 4.16 8.32 -5.50
C TYR A 94 3.37 7.23 -4.79
N VAL A 95 2.17 7.60 -4.34
CA VAL A 95 1.14 6.65 -3.92
C VAL A 95 0.02 6.70 -4.95
N SER A 96 -0.34 5.56 -5.51
CA SER A 96 -1.39 5.45 -6.52
C SER A 96 -2.42 4.42 -6.12
N MET A 97 -3.67 4.68 -6.47
CA MET A 97 -4.82 3.81 -6.21
C MET A 97 -5.87 4.07 -7.30
N SER A 98 -6.87 3.20 -7.40
CA SER A 98 -8.00 3.46 -8.29
C SER A 98 -8.81 4.68 -7.82
N GLY A 99 -9.51 5.34 -8.75
CA GLY A 99 -10.42 6.43 -8.39
C GLY A 99 -11.53 5.99 -7.42
N ALA A 100 -12.00 4.75 -7.55
CA ALA A 100 -13.00 4.18 -6.64
C ALA A 100 -12.45 4.00 -5.22
N THR A 101 -11.22 3.48 -5.09
CA THR A 101 -10.52 3.36 -3.80
C THR A 101 -10.30 4.73 -3.17
N PHE A 102 -9.89 5.73 -3.95
CA PHE A 102 -9.69 7.09 -3.45
C PHE A 102 -11.00 7.74 -2.99
N ALA A 103 -12.08 7.59 -3.75
CA ALA A 103 -13.40 8.10 -3.37
C ALA A 103 -13.88 7.47 -2.05
N ARG A 104 -13.70 6.15 -1.88
CA ARG A 104 -14.01 5.45 -0.62
C ARG A 104 -13.17 5.97 0.53
N LEU A 105 -11.86 6.11 0.34
CA LEU A 105 -10.94 6.66 1.35
C LEU A 105 -11.38 8.05 1.81
N LEU A 106 -11.76 8.93 0.88
CA LEU A 106 -12.28 10.26 1.22
C LEU A 106 -13.61 10.19 1.96
N ALA A 107 -14.52 9.31 1.54
CA ALA A 107 -15.81 9.14 2.19
C ALA A 107 -15.62 8.72 3.66
N ASP A 108 -14.81 7.68 3.90
CA ASP A 108 -14.52 7.18 5.23
C ASP A 108 -13.79 8.23 6.10
N ALA A 109 -12.78 8.91 5.53
CA ALA A 109 -12.01 9.95 6.23
C ALA A 109 -12.84 11.18 6.61
N LEU A 110 -13.91 11.48 5.86
CA LEU A 110 -14.81 12.60 6.10
C LEU A 110 -16.14 12.18 6.76
N GLY A 111 -16.31 10.89 7.08
CA GLY A 111 -17.54 10.35 7.67
C GLY A 111 -18.76 10.37 6.74
N ILE A 112 -18.55 10.45 5.42
CA ILE A 112 -19.61 10.45 4.41
C ILE A 112 -20.08 9.00 4.21
N GLY A 113 -21.33 8.70 4.57
CA GLY A 113 -21.93 7.36 4.39
C GLY A 113 -22.16 6.56 5.67
N ASN A 114 -21.64 7.02 6.82
CA ASN A 114 -21.92 6.46 8.16
C ASN A 114 -23.01 7.26 8.90
N THR A 115 -23.98 7.83 8.18
CA THR A 115 -25.22 8.29 8.83
C THR A 115 -25.97 7.06 9.30
N GLU A 116 -25.78 6.73 10.58
CA GLU A 116 -26.67 5.86 11.32
C GLU A 116 -28.11 6.29 11.03
N VAL A 117 -28.92 5.34 10.56
CA VAL A 117 -30.37 5.44 10.70
C VAL A 117 -30.62 5.33 12.20
N SER A 118 -30.56 6.47 12.89
CA SER A 118 -31.19 6.62 14.19
C SER A 118 -32.70 6.59 13.96
N GLY A 119 -33.27 5.39 13.94
CA GLY A 119 -34.70 5.18 13.77
C GLY A 119 -35.14 3.84 14.32
N GLY A 120 -35.81 3.87 15.47
CA GLY A 120 -36.58 2.75 16.04
C GLY A 120 -36.26 2.46 17.49
#